data_AF-A0A9Q0VS81-F1
#
_entry.id   AF-A0A9Q0VS81-F1
#
_cell.length_a   1.000
_cell.length_b   1.000
_cell.length_c   1.000
_cell.angle_alpha   90.00
_cell.angle_beta   90.00
_cell.angle_gamma   90.00
#
_symmetry.space_group_name_H-M   'P 1'
#
loop_
_entity.id
_entity.type
_entity.pdbx_description
1 polymer ?
#
loop_
_entity_poly.entity_id
_entity_poly.type
_entity_poly.pdbx_seq_one_letter_code
_entity_poly.pdbx_strand_id
1 'polypeptide(L)'
;MASPDGTEMAVVATEEYRSIVFNEPRFVEYFRLATPEMEYGRMNIGSRPSKRKPSGGIESLRAIPWIFAWTQTRFHLPVWLGFGAAFKQIIQKDIRNLHMLQEMYNAWPFFRVTIDLVEMVFAKGDPGIAALNDKLLVSEDLWPFGEKLRANYEETKGLLLQIAGHKDLLEGDPYLKQRLRLRDSYITTLNVCQAYTLKRIRDPNYNVTMRPHISKEIMESSSPADELVKLNPTSEYGPGLEDTLILTMKGIAAGMQNTG
;
A
#
# COMPACT_ATOMS: atom_id res chain seq x y z
N MET A 1 -21.27 13.06 -32.61
CA MET A 1 -19.93 12.82 -32.03
C MET A 1 -20.13 11.78 -30.96
N ALA A 2 -19.63 10.55 -31.18
CA ALA A 2 -19.67 9.53 -30.15
C ALA A 2 -18.72 9.96 -29.03
N SER A 3 -19.24 10.03 -27.80
CA SER A 3 -18.40 10.14 -26.61
C SER A 3 -17.39 8.99 -26.64
N PRO A 4 -16.12 9.18 -26.28
CA PRO A 4 -15.28 8.05 -25.87
C PRO A 4 -16.03 7.32 -24.76
N ASP A 5 -16.57 6.16 -25.09
CA ASP A 5 -17.44 5.40 -24.19
C ASP A 5 -16.60 4.95 -22.99
N GLY A 6 -17.11 5.05 -21.77
CA GLY A 6 -16.43 4.56 -20.56
C GLY A 6 -15.95 3.10 -20.66
N THR A 7 -16.52 2.34 -21.61
CA THR A 7 -16.05 1.04 -22.08
C THR A 7 -14.58 1.03 -22.51
N GLU A 8 -14.10 2.06 -23.23
CA GLU A 8 -12.71 2.10 -23.69
C GLU A 8 -11.73 2.26 -22.52
N MET A 9 -12.01 3.20 -21.61
CA MET A 9 -11.21 3.37 -20.38
C MET A 9 -11.15 2.08 -19.57
N ALA A 10 -12.27 1.37 -19.47
CA ALA A 10 -12.33 0.10 -18.75
C ALA A 10 -11.46 -0.98 -19.40
N VAL A 11 -11.43 -1.08 -20.73
CA VAL A 11 -10.56 -2.04 -21.43
C VAL A 11 -9.08 -1.75 -21.13
N VAL A 12 -8.67 -0.50 -21.29
CA VAL A 12 -7.26 -0.08 -21.10
C VAL A 12 -6.82 -0.25 -19.65
N ALA A 13 -7.63 0.19 -18.70
CA ALA A 13 -7.33 0.02 -17.27
C ALA A 13 -7.21 -1.46 -16.90
N THR A 14 -8.09 -2.31 -17.43
CA THR A 14 -8.06 -3.76 -17.19
C THR A 14 -6.83 -4.39 -17.80
N GLU A 15 -6.44 -4.00 -19.02
CA GLU A 15 -5.25 -4.52 -19.68
C GLU A 15 -3.98 -4.14 -18.92
N GLU A 16 -3.81 -2.87 -18.55
CA GLU A 16 -2.66 -2.40 -17.76
C GLU A 16 -2.60 -3.13 -16.41
N TYR A 17 -3.71 -3.19 -15.67
CA TYR A 17 -3.79 -3.90 -14.39
C TYR A 17 -3.37 -5.36 -14.56
N ARG A 18 -3.90 -6.06 -15.56
CA ARG A 18 -3.58 -7.49 -15.76
C ARG A 18 -2.16 -7.70 -16.25
N SER A 19 -1.62 -6.79 -17.05
CA SER A 19 -0.24 -6.84 -17.52
C SER A 19 0.75 -6.89 -16.36
N ILE A 20 0.47 -6.13 -15.30
CA ILE A 20 1.32 -6.05 -14.11
C ILE A 20 0.98 -7.15 -13.11
N VAL A 21 -0.30 -7.35 -12.79
CA VAL A 21 -0.71 -8.22 -11.67
C VAL A 21 -0.69 -9.70 -12.05
N PHE A 22 -1.00 -10.05 -13.30
CA PHE A 22 -1.11 -11.45 -13.74
C PHE A 22 -0.06 -11.86 -14.77
N ASN A 23 0.34 -10.95 -15.66
CA ASN A 23 1.22 -11.32 -16.77
C ASN A 23 2.71 -11.09 -16.49
N GLU A 24 3.06 -10.18 -15.57
CA GLU A 24 4.45 -9.97 -15.15
C GLU A 24 4.91 -11.16 -14.28
N PRO A 25 5.85 -11.99 -14.78
CA PRO A 25 6.17 -13.26 -14.12
C PRO A 25 6.71 -13.09 -12.70
N ARG A 26 7.40 -11.98 -12.43
CA ARG A 26 8.02 -11.70 -11.13
C ARG A 26 7.18 -10.85 -10.20
N PHE A 27 5.94 -10.51 -10.58
CA PHE A 27 5.08 -9.69 -9.74
C PHE A 27 4.83 -10.33 -8.35
N VAL A 28 4.56 -11.63 -8.31
CA VAL A 28 4.25 -12.33 -7.05
C VAL A 28 5.46 -12.34 -6.11
N GLU A 29 6.67 -12.49 -6.68
CA GLU A 29 7.93 -12.38 -5.94
C GLU A 29 8.09 -10.98 -5.36
N TYR A 30 7.98 -9.94 -6.20
CA TYR A 30 8.04 -8.55 -5.78
C TYR A 30 7.00 -8.23 -4.69
N PHE A 31 5.75 -8.63 -4.88
CA PHE A 31 4.66 -8.40 -3.92
C PHE A 31 4.96 -8.98 -2.54
N ARG A 32 5.47 -10.21 -2.47
CA ARG A 32 5.80 -10.87 -1.19
C ARG A 32 6.99 -10.23 -0.49
N LEU A 33 7.95 -9.71 -1.25
CA LEU A 33 9.11 -9.00 -0.71
C LEU A 33 8.74 -7.58 -0.26
N ALA A 34 8.06 -6.82 -1.11
CA ALA A 34 7.74 -5.41 -0.87
C ALA A 34 6.67 -5.19 0.21
N THR A 35 5.85 -6.20 0.52
CA THR A 35 4.73 -6.10 1.47
C THR A 35 4.81 -7.11 2.61
N PRO A 36 4.11 -6.90 3.74
CA PRO A 36 3.99 -7.89 4.82
C PRO A 36 2.92 -8.97 4.56
N GLU A 37 2.60 -9.31 3.29
CA GLU A 37 1.54 -10.28 2.98
C GLU A 37 1.79 -11.66 3.61
N MET A 38 3.04 -12.11 3.58
CA MET A 38 3.40 -13.44 4.10
C MET A 38 3.24 -13.50 5.63
N GLU A 39 3.51 -12.39 6.32
CA GLU A 39 3.37 -12.26 7.76
C GLU A 39 1.94 -11.94 8.20
N TYR A 40 1.05 -11.49 7.30
CA TYR A 40 -0.36 -11.22 7.60
C TYR A 40 -1.04 -12.42 8.28
N GLY A 41 -0.77 -13.63 7.80
CA GLY A 41 -1.34 -14.86 8.36
C GLY A 41 -1.01 -15.09 9.83
N ARG A 42 0.09 -14.52 10.32
CA ARG A 42 0.53 -14.62 11.73
C ARG A 42 -0.17 -13.63 12.66
N MET A 43 -0.89 -12.63 12.14
CA MET A 43 -1.59 -11.67 12.98
C MET A 43 -2.77 -12.24 13.77
N ASN A 44 -3.18 -13.49 13.52
CA ASN A 44 -4.43 -14.06 14.05
C ASN A 44 -5.65 -13.12 13.83
N ILE A 45 -5.62 -12.27 12.81
CA ILE A 45 -6.71 -11.34 12.48
C ILE A 45 -7.70 -12.08 11.57
N GLY A 46 -8.69 -12.70 12.22
CA GLY A 46 -9.82 -13.38 11.59
C GLY A 46 -9.68 -14.89 11.50
N SER A 47 -10.81 -15.60 11.55
CA SER A 47 -10.88 -17.08 11.51
C SER A 47 -10.63 -17.68 10.12
N ARG A 48 -10.43 -16.84 9.10
CA ARG A 48 -10.45 -17.23 7.68
C ARG A 48 -9.04 -17.19 7.10
N PRO A 49 -8.60 -18.24 6.38
CA PRO A 49 -7.26 -18.27 5.78
C PRO A 49 -7.04 -17.16 4.74
N SER A 50 -5.83 -16.61 4.64
CA SER A 50 -5.52 -15.53 3.69
C SER A 50 -5.63 -15.95 2.22
N LYS A 51 -5.35 -17.22 1.93
CA LYS A 51 -5.40 -17.83 0.59
C LYS A 51 -6.46 -18.92 0.50
N ARG A 52 -7.03 -19.08 -0.69
CA ARG A 52 -7.88 -20.23 -1.06
C ARG A 52 -7.06 -21.50 -1.33
N LYS A 53 -5.84 -21.35 -1.87
CA LYS A 53 -4.88 -22.43 -2.13
C LYS A 53 -3.46 -21.97 -1.71
N PRO A 54 -2.72 -22.72 -0.88
CA PRO A 54 -1.41 -22.29 -0.36
C PRO A 54 -0.34 -22.00 -1.42
N SER A 55 -0.36 -22.73 -2.54
CA SER A 55 0.62 -22.63 -3.64
C SER A 55 0.19 -21.72 -4.79
N GLY A 56 -0.95 -21.04 -4.71
CA GLY A 56 -1.45 -20.22 -5.81
C GLY A 56 -0.78 -18.84 -5.92
N GLY A 57 -0.87 -18.25 -7.12
CA GLY A 57 -0.56 -16.84 -7.35
C GLY A 57 -1.62 -15.90 -6.76
N ILE A 58 -1.70 -14.66 -7.25
CA ILE A 58 -2.66 -13.65 -6.77
C ILE A 58 -4.11 -14.12 -6.86
N GLU A 59 -4.46 -14.92 -7.86
CA GLU A 59 -5.81 -15.49 -8.03
C GLU A 59 -6.30 -16.30 -6.81
N SER A 60 -5.36 -16.79 -6.00
CA SER A 60 -5.67 -17.53 -4.77
C SER A 60 -5.79 -16.62 -3.54
N LEU A 61 -5.32 -15.37 -3.62
CA LEU A 61 -5.36 -14.40 -2.53
C LEU A 61 -6.76 -13.80 -2.41
N ARG A 62 -7.23 -13.60 -1.18
CA ARG A 62 -8.51 -12.93 -0.93
C ARG A 62 -8.35 -11.40 -1.01
N ALA A 63 -9.45 -10.71 -1.31
CA ALA A 63 -9.47 -9.25 -1.44
C ALA A 63 -8.96 -8.52 -0.18
N ILE A 64 -9.34 -8.98 1.03
CA ILE A 64 -8.90 -8.34 2.29
C ILE A 64 -7.36 -8.38 2.43
N PRO A 65 -6.68 -9.55 2.39
CA PRO A 65 -5.22 -9.60 2.38
C PRO A 65 -4.56 -8.79 1.25
N TRP A 66 -5.17 -8.75 0.06
CA TRP A 66 -4.67 -8.00 -1.08
C TRP A 66 -4.62 -6.49 -0.78
N ILE A 67 -5.75 -5.89 -0.40
CA ILE A 67 -5.80 -4.46 -0.05
C ILE A 67 -4.94 -4.18 1.19
N PHE A 68 -5.02 -5.03 2.21
CA PHE A 68 -4.30 -4.84 3.45
C PHE A 68 -2.79 -4.74 3.23
N ALA A 69 -2.20 -5.68 2.48
CA ALA A 69 -0.76 -5.74 2.26
C ALA A 69 -0.20 -4.45 1.62
N TRP A 70 -0.89 -3.90 0.61
CA TRP A 70 -0.48 -2.65 -0.04
C TRP A 70 -0.79 -1.39 0.76
N THR A 71 -1.80 -1.44 1.64
CA THR A 71 -2.08 -0.36 2.57
C THR A 71 -1.03 -0.25 3.66
N GLN A 72 -0.46 -1.38 4.11
CA GLN A 72 0.64 -1.39 5.08
C GLN A 72 1.89 -0.67 4.57
N THR A 73 2.14 -0.69 3.25
CA THR A 73 3.35 -0.10 2.65
C THR A 73 3.15 1.31 2.11
N ARG A 74 1.98 1.92 2.37
CA ARG A 74 1.60 3.26 1.87
C ARG A 74 1.57 3.36 0.34
N PHE A 75 1.50 2.22 -0.37
CA PHE A 75 1.57 2.23 -1.83
C PHE A 75 0.20 2.09 -2.49
N HIS A 76 -0.75 1.40 -1.85
CA HIS A 76 -2.15 1.30 -2.28
C HIS A 76 -2.36 0.88 -3.76
N LEU A 77 -1.42 0.12 -4.33
CA LEU A 77 -1.43 -0.35 -5.71
C LEU A 77 -2.81 -0.83 -6.22
N PRO A 78 -3.59 -1.61 -5.45
CA PRO A 78 -4.87 -2.14 -5.93
C PRO A 78 -5.93 -1.10 -6.29
N VAL A 79 -5.80 0.12 -5.77
CA VAL A 79 -6.84 1.14 -5.85
C VAL A 79 -6.67 2.03 -7.08
N TRP A 80 -5.43 2.31 -7.47
CA TRP A 80 -5.13 3.26 -8.54
C TRP A 80 -4.57 2.61 -9.81
N LEU A 81 -4.08 1.36 -9.74
CA LEU A 81 -3.46 0.72 -10.89
C LEU A 81 -4.45 0.58 -12.06
N GLY A 82 -4.05 1.09 -13.24
CA GLY A 82 -4.86 1.11 -14.45
C GLY A 82 -5.49 2.48 -14.77
N PHE A 83 -5.71 3.33 -13.75
CA PHE A 83 -6.28 4.68 -13.98
C PHE A 83 -5.36 5.55 -14.84
N GLY A 84 -4.05 5.58 -14.53
CA GLY A 84 -3.08 6.39 -15.26
C GLY A 84 -3.04 6.04 -16.75
N ALA A 85 -2.97 4.75 -17.09
CA ALA A 85 -2.99 4.28 -18.47
C ALA A 85 -4.29 4.66 -19.20
N ALA A 86 -5.44 4.46 -18.56
CA ALA A 86 -6.74 4.82 -19.14
C ALA A 86 -6.87 6.33 -19.39
N PHE A 87 -6.51 7.18 -18.41
CA PHE A 87 -6.53 8.63 -18.58
C PHE A 87 -5.58 9.09 -19.67
N LYS A 88 -4.34 8.61 -19.65
CA LYS A 88 -3.30 8.97 -20.61
C LYS A 88 -3.74 8.63 -22.04
N GLN A 89 -4.25 7.42 -22.27
CA GLN A 89 -4.71 7.01 -23.60
C GLN A 89 -5.84 7.89 -24.11
N ILE A 90 -6.85 8.15 -23.29
CA ILE A 90 -8.00 8.98 -23.69
C ILE A 90 -7.57 10.41 -24.00
N ILE A 91 -6.70 11.01 -23.18
CA ILE A 91 -6.20 12.37 -23.41
C ILE A 91 -5.31 12.44 -24.65
N GLN A 92 -4.48 11.42 -24.90
CA GLN A 92 -3.61 11.38 -26.08
C GLN A 92 -4.36 11.20 -27.39
N LYS A 93 -5.53 10.54 -27.37
CA LYS A 93 -6.38 10.39 -28.55
C LYS A 93 -6.95 11.72 -29.04
N ASP A 94 -7.34 12.59 -28.11
CA ASP A 94 -7.82 13.94 -28.41
C ASP A 94 -7.66 14.84 -27.19
N ILE A 95 -6.96 15.96 -27.34
CA ILE A 95 -6.73 16.92 -26.24
C ILE A 95 -8.03 17.45 -25.63
N ARG A 96 -9.13 17.48 -26.42
CA ARG A 96 -10.47 17.89 -25.95
C ARG A 96 -11.04 16.91 -24.92
N ASN A 97 -10.57 15.66 -24.89
CA ASN A 97 -11.04 14.67 -23.92
C ASN A 97 -10.65 15.01 -22.49
N LEU A 98 -9.59 15.81 -22.26
CA LEU A 98 -9.30 16.32 -20.92
C LEU A 98 -10.46 17.20 -20.40
N HIS A 99 -10.99 18.08 -21.25
CA HIS A 99 -12.11 18.94 -20.88
C HIS A 99 -13.37 18.11 -20.59
N MET A 100 -13.63 17.10 -21.43
CA MET A 100 -14.72 16.15 -21.18
C MET A 100 -14.57 15.42 -19.83
N LEU A 101 -13.37 14.95 -19.46
CA LEU A 101 -13.15 14.29 -18.17
C LEU A 101 -13.35 15.25 -16.99
N GLN A 102 -12.96 16.52 -17.15
CA GLN A 102 -13.23 17.57 -16.17
C GLN A 102 -14.73 17.87 -16.05
N GLU A 103 -15.46 17.91 -17.17
CA GLU A 103 -16.92 18.05 -17.16
C GLU A 103 -17.60 16.85 -16.49
N MET A 104 -17.13 15.62 -16.75
CA MET A 104 -17.61 14.41 -16.07
C MET A 104 -17.36 14.49 -14.56
N TYR A 105 -16.19 14.92 -14.13
CA TYR A 105 -15.92 15.14 -12.69
C TYR A 105 -16.86 16.17 -12.09
N ASN A 106 -17.16 17.24 -12.83
CA ASN A 106 -18.01 18.31 -12.32
C ASN A 106 -19.49 17.97 -12.27
N ALA A 107 -20.01 17.32 -13.32
CA ALA A 107 -21.44 17.14 -13.57
C ALA A 107 -21.95 15.71 -13.35
N TRP A 108 -21.08 14.70 -13.30
CA TRP A 108 -21.50 13.30 -13.16
C TRP A 108 -21.14 12.73 -11.78
N PRO A 109 -22.12 12.54 -10.87
CA PRO A 109 -21.85 12.09 -9.50
C PRO A 109 -21.08 10.77 -9.40
N PHE A 110 -21.34 9.80 -10.29
CA PHE A 110 -20.62 8.51 -10.31
C PHE A 110 -19.12 8.68 -10.57
N PHE A 111 -18.77 9.50 -11.56
CA PHE A 111 -17.37 9.76 -11.88
C PHE A 111 -16.70 10.56 -10.77
N ARG A 112 -17.38 11.59 -10.23
CA ARG A 112 -16.91 12.38 -9.09
C ARG A 112 -16.52 11.50 -7.90
N VAL A 113 -17.45 10.68 -7.39
CA VAL A 113 -17.17 9.86 -6.19
C VAL A 113 -16.09 8.81 -6.42
N THR A 114 -15.93 8.35 -7.66
CA THR A 114 -14.86 7.42 -8.04
C THR A 114 -13.49 8.11 -7.98
N ILE A 115 -13.38 9.31 -8.55
CA ILE A 115 -12.15 10.12 -8.50
C ILE A 115 -11.84 10.55 -7.06
N ASP A 116 -12.84 11.01 -6.30
CA ASP A 116 -12.66 11.44 -4.91
C ASP A 116 -12.13 10.29 -4.02
N LEU A 117 -12.60 9.05 -4.26
CA LEU A 117 -12.09 7.87 -3.56
C LEU A 117 -10.61 7.64 -3.86
N VAL A 118 -10.22 7.68 -5.14
CA VAL A 118 -8.83 7.46 -5.55
C VAL A 118 -7.93 8.62 -5.04
N GLU A 119 -8.42 9.86 -5.07
CA GLU A 119 -7.71 11.03 -4.53
C GLU A 119 -7.46 10.91 -3.03
N MET A 120 -8.46 10.47 -2.26
CA MET A 120 -8.33 10.20 -0.83
C MET A 120 -7.27 9.14 -0.54
N VAL A 121 -7.17 8.11 -1.39
CA VAL A 121 -6.16 7.06 -1.24
C VAL A 121 -4.77 7.59 -1.59
N PHE A 122 -4.63 8.42 -2.61
CA PHE A 122 -3.37 9.13 -2.88
C PHE A 122 -2.95 10.00 -1.68
N ALA A 123 -3.89 10.68 -1.02
CA ALA A 123 -3.60 11.47 0.18
C ALA A 123 -3.15 10.64 1.40
N LYS A 124 -3.42 9.33 1.39
CA LYS A 124 -2.91 8.37 2.37
C LYS A 124 -1.60 7.71 1.94
N GLY A 125 -1.27 7.74 0.66
CA GLY A 125 -0.08 7.11 0.11
C GLY A 125 1.21 7.90 0.35
N ASP A 126 2.33 7.20 0.33
CA ASP A 126 3.67 7.77 0.42
C ASP A 126 4.65 6.88 -0.39
N PRO A 127 5.02 7.26 -1.62
CA PRO A 127 5.94 6.49 -2.45
C PRO A 127 7.37 6.46 -1.89
N GLY A 128 7.74 7.39 -0.99
CA GLY A 128 9.02 7.36 -0.28
C GLY A 128 9.09 6.23 0.73
N ILE A 129 8.01 6.00 1.47
CA ILE A 129 7.88 4.83 2.36
C ILE A 129 7.83 3.53 1.56
N ALA A 130 7.14 3.50 0.42
CA ALA A 130 7.17 2.34 -0.47
C ALA A 130 8.61 2.05 -0.98
N ALA A 131 9.36 3.10 -1.35
CA ALA A 131 10.77 2.97 -1.76
C ALA A 131 11.69 2.48 -0.63
N LEU A 132 11.43 2.89 0.62
CA LEU A 132 12.15 2.36 1.79
C LEU A 132 11.93 0.86 1.96
N ASN A 133 10.69 0.38 1.78
CA ASN A 133 10.39 -1.04 1.83
C ASN A 133 11.14 -1.80 0.74
N ASP A 134 11.14 -1.29 -0.50
CA ASP A 134 11.90 -1.90 -1.59
C ASP A 134 13.39 -1.99 -1.26
N LYS A 135 14.00 -0.89 -0.83
CA LYS A 135 15.43 -0.84 -0.50
C LYS A 135 15.82 -1.84 0.60
N LEU A 136 14.95 -2.06 1.58
CA LEU A 136 15.26 -2.92 2.72
C LEU A 136 14.91 -4.39 2.48
N LEU A 137 13.83 -4.68 1.73
CA LEU A 137 13.19 -5.99 1.69
C LEU A 137 13.22 -6.67 0.33
N VAL A 138 13.36 -5.91 -0.75
CA VAL A 138 13.30 -6.41 -2.12
C VAL A 138 14.71 -6.62 -2.65
N SER A 139 14.91 -7.71 -3.37
CA SER A 139 16.16 -8.02 -4.08
C SER A 139 16.52 -6.93 -5.09
N GLU A 140 17.80 -6.57 -5.20
CA GLU A 140 18.26 -5.43 -6.02
C GLU A 140 17.84 -5.53 -7.50
N ASP A 141 17.75 -6.75 -8.03
CA ASP A 141 17.34 -7.04 -9.40
C ASP A 141 15.85 -6.76 -9.69
N LEU A 142 15.04 -6.55 -8.65
CA LEU A 142 13.64 -6.13 -8.73
C LEU A 142 13.42 -4.64 -8.45
N TRP A 143 14.44 -3.88 -8.06
CA TRP A 143 14.31 -2.44 -7.81
C TRP A 143 13.81 -1.66 -9.03
N PRO A 144 14.29 -1.91 -10.27
CA PRO A 144 13.77 -1.21 -11.45
C PRO A 144 12.27 -1.42 -11.66
N PHE A 145 11.75 -2.60 -11.28
CA PHE A 145 10.32 -2.88 -11.34
C PHE A 145 9.53 -2.03 -10.33
N GLY A 146 10.00 -1.95 -9.08
CA GLY A 146 9.40 -1.10 -8.06
C GLY A 146 9.47 0.40 -8.40
N GLU A 147 10.57 0.85 -9.00
CA GLU A 147 10.71 2.21 -9.54
C GLU A 147 9.70 2.51 -10.65
N LYS A 148 9.49 1.56 -11.58
CA LYS A 148 8.46 1.68 -12.62
C LYS A 148 7.06 1.82 -12.02
N LEU A 149 6.73 1.05 -10.99
CA LEU A 149 5.44 1.16 -10.31
C LEU A 149 5.28 2.52 -9.61
N ARG A 150 6.33 3.03 -8.94
CA ARG A 150 6.30 4.37 -8.32
C ARG A 150 6.21 5.50 -9.34
N ALA A 151 6.83 5.36 -10.50
CA ALA A 151 6.66 6.31 -11.60
C ALA A 151 5.20 6.33 -12.10
N ASN A 152 4.58 5.15 -12.24
CA ASN A 152 3.16 5.03 -12.61
C ASN A 152 2.23 5.64 -11.52
N TYR A 153 2.56 5.48 -10.24
CA TYR A 153 1.86 6.14 -9.14
C TYR A 153 1.86 7.68 -9.30
N GLU A 154 3.03 8.27 -9.53
CA GLU A 154 3.17 9.73 -9.69
C GLU A 154 2.49 10.25 -10.96
N GLU A 155 2.59 9.53 -12.09
CA GLU A 155 1.89 9.87 -13.33
C GLU A 155 0.36 9.81 -13.14
N THR A 156 -0.14 8.75 -12.50
CA THR A 156 -1.57 8.57 -12.22
C THR A 156 -2.10 9.69 -11.31
N LYS A 157 -1.36 10.02 -10.25
CA LYS A 157 -1.70 11.13 -9.33
C LYS A 157 -1.77 12.46 -10.08
N GLY A 158 -0.80 12.75 -10.94
CA GLY A 158 -0.74 13.98 -11.73
C GLY A 158 -1.91 14.11 -12.71
N LEU A 159 -2.27 13.02 -13.40
CA LEU A 159 -3.42 13.00 -14.31
C LEU A 159 -4.75 13.15 -13.55
N LEU A 160 -4.88 12.49 -12.39
CA LEU A 160 -6.07 12.60 -11.56
C LEU A 160 -6.30 14.04 -11.10
N LEU A 161 -5.26 14.73 -10.61
CA LEU A 161 -5.36 16.13 -10.18
C LEU A 161 -5.77 17.07 -11.33
N GLN A 162 -5.24 16.83 -12.54
CA GLN A 162 -5.64 17.59 -13.74
C GLN A 162 -7.12 17.39 -14.09
N ILE A 163 -7.64 16.17 -13.94
CA ILE A 163 -9.04 15.83 -14.20
C ILE A 163 -9.96 16.44 -13.11
N ALA A 164 -9.55 16.38 -11.85
CA ALA A 164 -10.29 16.99 -10.75
C ALA A 164 -10.25 18.53 -10.79
N GLY A 165 -9.24 19.11 -11.45
CA GLY A 165 -8.97 20.56 -11.44
C GLY A 165 -8.34 21.05 -10.13
N HIS A 166 -7.71 20.15 -9.38
CA HIS A 166 -7.05 20.44 -8.11
C HIS A 166 -5.55 20.67 -8.33
N LYS A 167 -4.95 21.59 -7.56
CA LYS A 167 -3.49 21.80 -7.52
C LYS A 167 -2.81 20.84 -6.57
N ASP A 168 -3.49 20.50 -5.48
CA ASP A 168 -3.01 19.58 -4.46
C ASP A 168 -4.09 18.54 -4.12
N LEU A 169 -3.67 17.38 -3.63
CA LEU A 169 -4.59 16.36 -3.12
C LEU A 169 -5.53 16.93 -2.05
N LEU A 170 -6.80 16.54 -2.16
CA LEU A 170 -7.91 16.93 -1.29
C LEU A 170 -8.09 18.45 -1.18
N GLU A 171 -7.85 19.19 -2.28
CA GLU A 171 -8.12 20.63 -2.33
C GLU A 171 -9.60 20.94 -2.03
N GLY A 172 -10.52 20.11 -2.53
CA GLY A 172 -11.95 20.20 -2.24
C GLY A 172 -12.38 19.74 -0.84
N ASP A 173 -11.51 19.11 -0.05
CA ASP A 173 -11.82 18.62 1.32
C ASP A 173 -10.68 18.91 2.32
N PRO A 174 -10.54 20.18 2.75
CA PRO A 174 -9.49 20.58 3.68
C PRO A 174 -9.63 19.92 5.07
N TYR A 175 -10.84 19.56 5.48
CA TYR A 175 -11.08 18.89 6.77
C TYR A 175 -10.52 17.48 6.78
N LEU A 176 -10.79 16.70 5.72
CA LEU A 176 -10.18 15.39 5.56
C LEU A 176 -8.66 15.49 5.44
N LYS A 177 -8.16 16.44 4.64
CA LYS A 177 -6.72 16.69 4.48
C LYS A 177 -6.02 16.92 5.82
N GLN A 178 -6.59 17.79 6.68
CA GLN A 178 -6.06 18.05 8.01
C GLN A 178 -6.06 16.79 8.89
N ARG A 179 -7.16 16.02 8.90
CA ARG A 179 -7.29 14.80 9.70
C ARG A 179 -6.27 13.73 9.30
N LEU A 180 -6.02 13.56 8.00
CA LEU A 180 -5.00 12.62 7.51
C LEU A 180 -3.60 13.07 7.92
N ARG A 181 -3.28 14.36 7.75
CA ARG A 181 -1.98 14.93 8.12
C ARG A 181 -1.64 14.75 9.60
N LEU A 182 -2.62 14.85 10.50
CA LEU A 182 -2.41 14.65 11.94
C LEU A 182 -2.06 13.21 12.32
N ARG A 183 -2.43 12.24 11.49
CA ARG A 183 -2.14 10.81 11.74
C ARG A 183 -0.79 10.41 11.17
N ASP A 184 -0.34 11.11 10.13
CA ASP A 184 0.77 10.69 9.28
C ASP A 184 2.07 10.46 10.05
N SER A 185 2.46 11.36 10.97
CA SER A 185 3.70 11.21 11.73
C SER A 185 3.76 9.92 12.55
N TYR A 186 2.63 9.49 13.14
CA TYR A 186 2.56 8.23 13.89
C TYR A 186 2.62 7.04 12.95
N ILE A 187 1.88 7.08 11.84
CA ILE A 187 1.84 5.98 10.87
C ILE A 187 3.21 5.78 10.22
N THR A 188 3.87 6.86 9.79
CA THR A 188 5.21 6.83 9.20
C THR A 188 6.24 6.26 10.17
N THR A 189 6.16 6.60 11.46
CA THR A 189 7.03 5.98 12.49
C THR A 189 6.83 4.46 12.54
N LEU A 190 5.57 4.00 12.51
CA LEU A 190 5.25 2.58 12.47
C LEU A 190 5.68 1.91 11.17
N ASN A 191 5.58 2.58 10.02
CA ASN A 191 6.03 2.04 8.73
C ASN A 191 7.54 1.79 8.71
N VAL A 192 8.34 2.74 9.19
CA VAL A 192 9.79 2.57 9.29
C VAL A 192 10.12 1.43 10.26
N CYS A 193 9.47 1.40 11.43
CA CYS A 193 9.62 0.32 12.39
C CYS A 193 9.27 -1.05 11.78
N GLN A 194 8.17 -1.14 11.03
CA GLN A 194 7.72 -2.34 10.34
C GLN A 194 8.76 -2.83 9.32
N ALA A 195 9.24 -1.95 8.44
CA ALA A 195 10.20 -2.31 7.39
C ALA A 195 11.51 -2.87 7.98
N TYR A 196 12.06 -2.22 9.01
CA TYR A 196 13.26 -2.73 9.69
C TYR A 196 12.99 -4.02 10.48
N THR A 197 11.80 -4.17 11.07
CA THR A 197 11.41 -5.40 11.77
C THR A 197 11.30 -6.57 10.80
N LEU A 198 10.67 -6.36 9.64
CA LEU A 198 10.62 -7.35 8.55
C LEU A 198 12.02 -7.73 8.06
N LYS A 199 12.92 -6.75 7.89
CA LYS A 199 14.30 -7.01 7.49
C LYS A 199 15.02 -7.92 8.49
N ARG A 200 14.88 -7.65 9.79
CA ARG A 200 15.44 -8.50 10.87
C ARG A 200 14.83 -9.90 10.91
N ILE A 201 13.55 -10.03 10.59
CA ILE A 201 12.84 -11.32 10.56
C ILE A 201 13.29 -12.16 9.35
N ARG A 202 13.39 -11.53 8.17
CA ARG A 202 13.61 -12.23 6.89
C ARG A 202 15.08 -12.49 6.58
N ASP A 203 16.00 -11.70 7.13
CA ASP A 203 17.44 -11.81 6.89
C ASP A 203 18.21 -12.04 8.22
N PRO A 204 18.56 -13.30 8.55
CA PRO A 204 19.35 -13.62 9.74
C PRO A 204 20.75 -13.00 9.76
N ASN A 205 21.28 -12.59 8.61
CA ASN A 205 22.61 -11.98 8.49
C ASN A 205 22.57 -10.46 8.67
N TYR A 206 21.38 -9.87 8.84
CA TYR A 206 21.24 -8.44 9.09
C TYR A 206 21.69 -8.09 10.52
N ASN A 207 22.93 -7.63 10.64
CA ASN A 207 23.54 -7.26 11.92
C ASN A 207 22.89 -6.01 12.50
N VAL A 208 22.35 -6.13 13.71
CA VAL A 208 21.78 -5.03 14.48
C VAL A 208 22.64 -4.78 15.71
N THR A 209 23.12 -3.56 15.88
CA THR A 209 23.77 -3.15 17.13
C THR A 209 22.70 -2.87 18.18
N MET A 210 22.57 -3.75 19.17
CA MET A 210 21.64 -3.56 20.27
C MET A 210 22.16 -2.45 21.18
N ARG A 211 21.32 -1.44 21.41
CA ARG A 211 21.59 -0.38 22.39
C ARG A 211 21.27 -0.86 23.81
N PRO A 212 21.84 -0.23 24.85
CA PRO A 212 21.40 -0.44 26.22
C PRO A 212 19.91 -0.20 26.38
N HIS A 213 19.26 -0.96 27.28
CA HIS A 213 17.83 -0.81 27.52
C HIS A 213 17.52 0.62 28.02
N ILE A 214 16.50 1.25 27.43
CA ILE A 214 16.16 2.66 27.69
C ILE A 214 15.10 2.81 28.78
N SER A 215 14.16 1.86 28.88
CA SER A 215 13.11 1.94 29.89
C SER A 215 13.73 1.83 31.28
N LYS A 216 13.36 2.75 32.16
CA LYS A 216 13.80 2.77 33.57
C LYS A 216 12.79 2.11 34.51
N GLU A 217 11.63 1.70 33.99
CA GLU A 217 10.66 0.94 34.76
C GLU A 217 11.26 -0.44 35.07
N ILE A 218 11.26 -0.80 36.35
CA ILE A 218 11.75 -2.09 36.83
C ILE A 218 10.77 -3.14 36.31
N MET A 219 11.26 -4.01 35.43
CA MET A 219 10.52 -5.21 35.02
C MET A 219 10.40 -6.11 36.24
N GLU A 220 9.20 -6.24 36.81
CA GLU A 220 8.91 -7.15 37.93
C GLU A 220 9.02 -8.64 37.53
N SER A 221 9.16 -8.91 36.23
CA SER A 221 9.25 -10.25 35.65
C SER A 221 10.69 -10.79 35.67
N SER A 222 10.86 -12.03 36.14
CA SER A 222 12.14 -12.72 36.31
C SER A 222 12.84 -13.14 34.99
N SER A 223 12.24 -12.85 33.83
CA SER A 223 12.81 -13.09 32.51
C SER A 223 12.27 -12.09 31.48
N PRO A 224 13.12 -11.28 30.83
CA PRO A 224 12.70 -10.33 29.79
C PRO A 224 12.00 -11.00 28.59
N ALA A 225 12.25 -12.29 28.36
CA ALA A 225 11.66 -13.03 27.25
C ALA A 225 10.17 -13.33 27.47
N ASP A 226 9.74 -13.53 28.72
CA ASP A 226 8.36 -13.96 29.03
C ASP A 226 7.34 -12.82 28.83
N GLU A 227 7.79 -11.56 28.81
CA GLU A 227 6.93 -10.41 28.55
C GLU A 227 6.95 -9.90 27.11
N LEU A 228 7.96 -10.27 26.32
CA LEU A 228 8.12 -9.88 24.92
C LEU A 228 7.35 -10.79 23.95
N VAL A 229 6.68 -11.82 24.46
CA VAL A 229 5.97 -12.83 23.68
C VAL A 229 4.52 -12.98 24.20
N LYS A 230 3.85 -11.85 24.45
CA LYS A 230 2.48 -11.82 24.99
C LYS A 230 1.44 -12.04 23.91
N LEU A 231 1.71 -11.68 22.65
CA LEU A 231 0.75 -11.83 21.55
C LEU A 231 0.83 -13.22 20.88
N ASN A 232 2.01 -13.84 20.82
CA ASN A 232 2.17 -15.20 20.30
C ASN A 232 3.26 -16.01 21.03
N PRO A 233 2.94 -16.70 22.14
CA PRO A 233 3.90 -17.45 22.97
C PRO A 233 4.62 -18.60 22.25
N THR A 234 4.20 -18.97 21.03
CA THR A 234 4.83 -20.00 20.20
C THR A 234 5.64 -19.43 19.04
N SER A 235 6.06 -18.17 19.11
CA SER A 235 6.82 -17.52 18.02
C SER A 235 8.13 -18.26 17.71
N GLU A 236 8.41 -18.43 16.42
CA GLU A 236 9.67 -18.99 15.90
C GLU A 236 10.72 -17.90 15.63
N TYR A 237 10.34 -16.61 15.77
CA TYR A 237 11.24 -15.49 15.54
C TYR A 237 11.98 -15.08 16.82
N GLY A 238 13.01 -14.25 16.67
CA GLY A 238 13.70 -13.66 17.81
C GLY A 238 12.70 -12.97 18.78
N PRO A 239 12.89 -13.05 20.11
CA PRO A 239 11.94 -12.55 21.10
C PRO A 239 11.51 -11.10 20.82
N GLY A 240 10.19 -10.84 20.85
CA GLY A 240 9.60 -9.51 20.64
C GLY A 240 9.47 -9.04 19.18
N LEU A 241 10.07 -9.71 18.20
CA LEU A 241 9.96 -9.30 16.79
C LEU A 241 8.55 -9.48 16.24
N GLU A 242 7.92 -10.62 16.53
CA GLU A 242 6.55 -10.90 16.07
C GLU A 242 5.55 -9.93 16.70
N ASP A 243 5.61 -9.75 18.01
CA ASP A 243 4.74 -8.81 18.75
C ASP A 243 4.91 -7.37 18.24
N THR A 244 6.14 -6.94 17.99
CA THR A 244 6.44 -5.63 17.39
C THR A 244 5.80 -5.51 16.00
N LEU A 245 5.98 -6.53 15.15
CA LEU A 245 5.40 -6.52 13.81
C LEU A 245 3.87 -6.46 13.86
N ILE A 246 3.22 -7.23 14.74
CA ILE A 246 1.77 -7.21 14.94
C ILE A 246 1.30 -5.82 15.39
N LEU A 247 1.99 -5.19 16.34
CA LEU A 247 1.66 -3.84 16.81
C LEU A 247 1.75 -2.81 15.68
N THR A 248 2.81 -2.87 14.86
CA THR A 248 2.93 -1.97 13.69
C THR A 248 1.78 -2.18 12.71
N MET A 249 1.45 -3.42 12.38
CA MET A 249 0.38 -3.72 11.43
C MET A 249 -0.99 -3.24 11.90
N LYS A 250 -1.31 -3.45 13.19
CA LYS A 250 -2.53 -2.95 13.82
C LYS A 250 -2.58 -1.42 13.84
N GLY A 251 -1.49 -0.78 14.23
CA GLY A 251 -1.42 0.69 14.32
C GLY A 251 -1.53 1.37 12.95
N ILE A 252 -0.84 0.84 11.93
CA ILE A 252 -0.94 1.34 10.55
C ILE A 252 -2.36 1.16 10.03
N ALA A 253 -2.98 -0.02 10.24
CA ALA A 253 -4.36 -0.27 9.81
C ALA A 253 -5.36 0.69 10.49
N ALA A 254 -5.19 0.93 11.80
CA ALA A 254 -6.03 1.86 12.56
C ALA A 254 -5.90 3.31 12.05
N GLY A 255 -4.69 3.74 11.68
CA GLY A 255 -4.45 5.07 11.13
C GLY A 255 -4.96 5.24 9.70
N MET A 256 -4.78 4.23 8.86
CA MET A 256 -5.16 4.21 7.44
C MET A 256 -6.67 4.09 7.23
N GLN A 257 -7.36 3.32 8.06
CA GLN A 257 -8.81 3.07 7.94
C GLN A 257 -9.17 2.55 6.53
N ASN A 258 -10.26 3.03 5.95
CA ASN A 258 -10.74 2.63 4.61
C ASN A 258 -9.80 3.11 3.49
N THR A 259 -9.44 2.20 2.57
CA THR A 259 -8.55 2.51 1.43
C THR A 259 -9.05 1.92 0.11
N GLY A 260 -9.68 0.75 0.12
CA GLY A 260 -10.28 0.12 -1.06
C GLY A 260 -11.04 -1.15 -0.71
#